data_AF-A0A944GJI7-F1
#
_entry.id   AF-A0A944GJI7-F1
#
_cell.length_a   1.000
_cell.length_b   1.000
_cell.length_c   1.000
_cell.angle_alpha   90.00
_cell.angle_beta   90.00
_cell.angle_gamma   90.00
#
_symmetry.space_group_name_H-M   'P 1'
#
loop_
_entity.id
_entity.type
_entity.pdbx_description
1 polymer ?
#
loop_
_entity_poly.entity_id
_entity_poly.type
_entity_poly.pdbx_seq_one_letter_code
_entity_poly.pdbx_strand_id
1 'polypeptide(L)'
;CIVVKGPVKWALLAVTILSVLLSWGHNFMWLSDLFIDHFPMYNKFRTVASILVIAEFTIPLLAVLALHKVFTEEDFLKKHKIALFASFGVCAALCLLFAVAPGLFQNYTESDQQIFNMIKQQLGEVPGSVYANVDAIRLSLVSQDAWRSLAVIVVGFAIIFAYLKGIMKTNVAVPVLLVAAVVLVDMFTVNKRYIDKYSFVSKYDVASAQFEPTQADKTILQDTTQNYRVLDVQGFGQPNSSYFHKTVGGYHAAKLARYNDLIDRQISRNNMQVLNMLNTRWVKVDANTAQRNPAALGNAWFVDSLTFVKGADAEMKFLDHFNAANSAVADEQFKAVLGNAVPKTPGDTIYETTYAPNRLTYHSHSAKGGVAVFSEVYFPWGWQVTIDGKPAELGRVNYVLRALQVPAGDHKIEMKFEPEQVESADSAAKVAIMLIFVAVIAA
;
A
#
# COMPACT_ATOMS: atom_id res chain seq x y z
N CYS A 1 10.63 30.16 11.02
CA CYS A 1 9.52 31.11 10.74
C CYS A 1 9.77 32.56 11.18
N ILE A 2 10.32 32.82 12.37
CA ILE A 2 10.27 34.17 12.96
C ILE A 2 11.14 35.19 12.20
N VAL A 3 12.35 34.80 11.80
CA VAL A 3 13.34 35.71 11.21
C VAL A 3 13.29 35.82 9.69
N VAL A 4 12.77 34.81 8.99
CA VAL A 4 12.63 34.81 7.53
C VAL A 4 11.56 35.82 7.12
N LYS A 5 11.86 36.68 6.15
CA LYS A 5 10.95 37.71 5.61
C LYS A 5 10.49 37.34 4.20
N GLY A 6 9.40 37.97 3.76
CA GLY A 6 8.90 37.84 2.39
C GLY A 6 7.81 36.78 2.20
N PRO A 7 7.26 36.70 0.98
CA PRO A 7 6.10 35.85 0.66
C PRO A 7 6.41 34.35 0.76
N VAL A 8 7.65 33.94 0.49
CA VAL A 8 8.08 32.52 0.51
C VAL A 8 7.83 31.89 1.88
N LYS A 9 8.09 32.60 2.98
CA LYS A 9 7.78 32.12 4.34
C LYS A 9 6.31 31.74 4.50
N TRP A 10 5.42 32.63 4.05
CA TRP A 10 3.99 32.45 4.23
C TRP A 10 3.44 31.35 3.34
N ALA A 11 3.97 31.23 2.12
CA ALA A 11 3.69 30.10 1.25
C ALA A 11 4.09 28.77 1.90
N LEU A 12 5.33 28.64 2.39
CA LEU A 12 5.79 27.42 3.06
C LEU A 12 4.93 27.10 4.28
N LEU A 13 4.65 28.07 5.14
CA LEU A 13 3.82 27.87 6.33
C LEU A 13 2.38 27.45 5.98
N ALA A 14 1.76 28.12 5.01
CA ALA A 14 0.40 27.81 4.57
C ALA A 14 0.32 26.38 4.01
N VAL A 15 1.31 25.98 3.21
CA VAL A 15 1.40 24.64 2.64
C VAL A 15 1.66 23.59 3.72
N THR A 16 2.54 23.85 4.70
CA THR A 16 2.72 22.97 5.85
C THR A 16 1.41 22.79 6.63
N ILE A 17 0.73 23.88 7.00
CA ILE A 17 -0.55 23.82 7.73
C ILE A 17 -1.59 23.04 6.91
N LEU A 18 -1.72 23.33 5.62
CA LEU A 18 -2.65 22.64 4.74
C LEU A 18 -2.36 21.13 4.68
N SER A 19 -1.10 20.73 4.56
CA SER A 19 -0.72 19.31 4.56
C SER A 19 -1.06 18.61 5.88
N VAL A 20 -0.88 19.28 7.03
CA VAL A 20 -1.26 18.72 8.34
C VAL A 20 -2.78 18.59 8.47
N LEU A 21 -3.54 19.62 8.09
CA LEU A 21 -5.00 19.58 8.10
C LEU A 21 -5.55 18.47 7.20
N LEU A 22 -4.98 18.33 6.01
CA LEU A 22 -5.36 17.27 5.09
C LEU A 22 -5.00 15.90 5.66
N SER A 23 -3.85 15.73 6.34
CA SER A 23 -3.39 14.44 6.87
C SER A 23 -4.31 13.80 7.93
N TRP A 24 -5.25 14.54 8.52
CA TRP A 24 -6.09 14.06 9.63
C TRP A 24 -7.17 13.04 9.22
N GLY A 25 -7.47 12.91 7.93
CA GLY A 25 -8.35 11.87 7.39
C GLY A 25 -9.68 11.78 8.14
N HIS A 26 -9.94 10.65 8.79
CA HIS A 26 -11.16 10.39 9.55
C HIS A 26 -11.53 11.51 10.55
N ASN A 27 -10.54 12.16 11.16
CA ASN A 27 -10.78 13.25 12.13
C ASN A 27 -11.21 14.57 11.46
N PHE A 28 -11.04 14.69 10.14
CA PHE A 28 -11.39 15.89 9.37
C PHE A 28 -11.88 15.53 7.95
N MET A 29 -12.85 14.61 7.87
CA MET A 29 -13.33 14.02 6.62
C MET A 29 -13.84 15.04 5.62
N TRP A 30 -14.60 16.06 6.05
CA TRP A 30 -15.17 17.04 5.11
C TRP A 30 -14.10 17.73 4.24
N LEU A 31 -12.91 18.03 4.80
CA LEU A 31 -11.81 18.64 4.06
C LEU A 31 -11.15 17.59 3.16
N SER A 32 -11.00 16.36 3.66
CA SER A 32 -10.42 15.25 2.90
C SER A 32 -11.29 14.92 1.68
N ASP A 33 -12.61 14.80 1.85
CA ASP A 33 -13.58 14.50 0.80
C ASP A 33 -13.60 15.61 -0.26
N LEU A 34 -13.61 16.88 0.16
CA LEU A 34 -13.49 18.02 -0.77
C LEU A 34 -12.27 17.87 -1.68
N PHE A 35 -11.12 17.48 -1.13
CA PHE A 35 -9.89 17.28 -1.90
C PHE A 35 -9.91 16.02 -2.75
N ILE A 36 -10.43 14.90 -2.24
CA ILE A 36 -10.55 13.64 -2.98
C ILE A 36 -11.43 13.82 -4.22
N ASP A 37 -12.55 14.52 -4.08
CA ASP A 37 -13.58 14.60 -5.11
C ASP A 37 -13.28 15.69 -6.15
N HIS A 38 -12.61 16.78 -5.76
CA HIS A 38 -12.48 17.97 -6.62
C HIS A 38 -11.03 18.32 -6.99
N PHE A 39 -10.03 17.92 -6.21
CA PHE A 39 -8.64 18.31 -6.48
C PHE A 39 -7.91 17.24 -7.31
N PRO A 40 -7.30 17.63 -8.45
CA PRO A 40 -6.63 16.67 -9.31
C PRO A 40 -5.47 16.01 -8.56
N MET A 41 -5.26 14.72 -8.84
CA MET A 41 -4.18 13.89 -8.28
C MET A 41 -4.25 13.62 -6.77
N TYR A 42 -5.10 14.29 -5.99
CA TYR A 42 -5.21 14.02 -4.56
C TYR A 42 -5.68 12.59 -4.28
N ASN A 43 -6.64 12.11 -5.07
CA ASN A 43 -7.13 10.73 -5.03
C ASN A 43 -6.10 9.66 -5.47
N LYS A 44 -4.85 10.06 -5.78
CA LYS A 44 -3.74 9.15 -6.06
C LYS A 44 -2.88 8.85 -4.82
N PHE A 45 -3.03 9.61 -3.74
CA PHE A 45 -2.39 9.26 -2.47
C PHE A 45 -3.02 7.99 -1.89
N ARG A 46 -2.16 7.04 -1.49
CA ARG A 46 -2.59 5.77 -0.91
C ARG A 46 -3.32 5.97 0.42
N THR A 47 -2.80 6.86 1.27
CA THR A 47 -3.42 7.24 2.52
C THR A 47 -3.34 8.75 2.66
N VAL A 48 -4.33 9.30 3.36
CA VAL A 48 -4.41 10.74 3.61
C VAL A 48 -3.18 11.25 4.38
N ALA A 49 -2.62 10.44 5.27
CA ALA A 49 -1.40 10.76 6.01
C ALA A 49 -0.15 10.92 5.11
N SER A 50 -0.10 10.30 3.92
CA SER A 50 1.05 10.41 3.01
C SER A 50 1.31 11.83 2.51
N ILE A 51 0.32 12.74 2.59
CA ILE A 51 0.52 14.14 2.22
C ILE A 51 1.52 14.89 3.13
N LEU A 52 1.84 14.34 4.30
CA LEU A 52 2.83 14.88 5.23
C LEU A 52 4.25 14.95 4.63
N VAL A 53 4.52 14.24 3.52
CA VAL A 53 5.75 14.43 2.74
C VAL A 53 5.99 15.90 2.36
N ILE A 54 4.92 16.68 2.20
CA ILE A 54 4.99 18.12 1.95
C ILE A 54 5.50 18.87 3.19
N ALA A 55 5.02 18.53 4.38
CA ALA A 55 5.52 19.09 5.64
C ALA A 55 7.00 18.72 5.87
N GLU A 56 7.36 17.47 5.57
CA GLU A 56 8.74 16.97 5.66
C GLU A 56 9.71 17.73 4.76
N PHE A 57 9.25 18.33 3.66
CA PHE A 57 10.07 19.20 2.82
C PHE A 57 10.03 20.68 3.24
N THR A 58 8.83 21.22 3.47
CA THR A 58 8.62 22.66 3.72
C THR A 58 9.21 23.13 5.05
N ILE A 59 9.18 22.29 6.09
CA ILE A 59 9.74 22.62 7.40
C ILE A 59 11.27 22.71 7.35
N PRO A 60 12.02 21.70 6.86
CA PRO A 60 13.48 21.80 6.74
C PRO A 60 13.92 22.92 5.80
N LEU A 61 13.24 23.13 4.67
CA LEU A 61 13.56 24.23 3.78
C LEU A 61 13.46 25.58 4.50
N LEU A 62 12.38 25.81 5.25
CA LEU A 62 12.22 27.04 6.02
C LEU A 62 13.25 27.16 7.16
N ALA A 63 13.69 26.04 7.74
CA ALA A 63 14.76 26.00 8.73
C ALA A 63 16.11 26.40 8.13
N VAL A 64 16.45 25.90 6.93
CA VAL A 64 17.67 26.27 6.20
C VAL A 64 17.67 27.74 5.82
N LEU A 65 16.54 28.29 5.35
CA LEU A 65 16.41 29.73 5.07
C LEU A 65 16.62 30.58 6.34
N ALA A 66 16.18 30.08 7.50
CA ALA A 66 16.41 30.75 8.77
C ALA A 66 17.89 30.68 9.19
N LEU A 67 18.54 29.51 9.05
CA LEU A 67 19.97 29.34 9.34
C LEU A 67 20.84 30.19 8.43
N HIS A 68 20.53 30.28 7.13
CA HIS A 68 21.20 31.19 6.22
C HIS A 68 21.20 32.61 6.78
N LYS A 69 20.02 33.12 7.18
CA LYS A 69 19.91 34.46 7.76
C LYS A 69 20.67 34.62 9.09
N VAL A 70 20.66 33.59 9.95
CA VAL A 70 21.45 33.57 11.20
C VAL A 70 22.94 33.77 10.92
N PHE A 71 23.45 33.17 9.86
CA PHE A 71 24.88 33.16 9.54
C PHE A 71 25.33 34.29 8.61
N THR A 72 24.43 34.87 7.81
CA THR A 72 24.78 35.94 6.85
C THR A 72 24.41 37.34 7.30
N GLU A 73 23.48 37.50 8.24
CA GLU A 73 23.06 38.83 8.69
C GLU A 73 23.99 39.40 9.77
N GLU A 74 24.56 40.58 9.50
CA GLU A 74 25.36 41.30 10.48
C GLU A 74 24.52 41.73 11.70
N ASP A 75 25.15 41.62 12.88
CA ASP A 75 24.54 41.95 14.17
C ASP A 75 23.22 41.20 14.43
N PHE A 76 23.06 39.99 13.87
CA PHE A 76 21.85 39.16 14.00
C PHE A 76 21.39 39.03 15.46
N LEU A 77 22.31 38.77 16.40
CA LEU A 77 21.96 38.62 17.80
C LEU A 77 21.32 39.89 18.39
N LYS A 78 21.80 41.09 18.02
CA LYS A 78 21.21 42.36 18.50
C LYS A 78 19.80 42.55 17.94
N LYS A 79 19.61 42.28 16.65
CA LYS A 79 18.34 42.48 15.93
C LYS A 79 17.29 41.44 16.29
N HIS A 80 17.70 40.20 16.57
CA HIS A 80 16.82 39.03 16.64
C HIS A 80 16.98 38.19 17.91
N LYS A 81 17.53 38.74 19.01
CA LYS A 81 17.69 38.02 20.29
C LYS A 81 16.42 37.29 20.73
N ILE A 82 15.27 37.97 20.73
CA ILE A 82 14.01 37.40 21.20
C ILE A 82 13.61 36.22 20.32
N ALA A 83 13.74 36.36 19.01
CA ALA A 83 13.42 35.29 18.06
C ALA A 83 14.33 34.06 18.28
N LEU A 84 15.63 34.27 18.50
CA LEU A 84 16.58 33.18 18.77
C LEU A 84 16.22 32.46 20.08
N PHE A 85 16.16 33.19 21.20
CA PHE A 85 15.88 32.60 22.51
C PHE A 85 14.48 32.00 22.59
N ALA A 86 13.46 32.59 21.97
CA ALA A 86 12.12 32.01 21.94
C ALA A 86 12.07 30.73 21.12
N SER A 87 12.73 30.67 19.96
CA SER A 87 12.73 29.46 19.12
C SER A 87 13.34 28.27 19.83
N PHE A 88 14.52 28.45 20.43
CA PHE A 88 15.18 27.37 21.17
C PHE A 88 14.50 27.12 22.53
N GLY A 89 14.13 28.17 23.25
CA GLY A 89 13.54 28.08 24.58
C GLY A 89 12.17 27.42 24.61
N VAL A 90 11.28 27.73 23.66
CA VAL A 90 9.95 27.09 23.58
C VAL A 90 10.11 25.61 23.24
N CYS A 91 10.94 25.27 22.25
CA CYS A 91 11.18 23.87 21.90
C CYS A 91 11.85 23.10 23.04
N ALA A 92 12.84 23.68 23.71
CA ALA A 92 13.50 23.08 24.87
C ALA A 92 12.53 22.90 26.05
N ALA A 93 11.66 23.88 26.31
CA ALA A 93 10.65 23.78 27.37
C ALA A 93 9.63 22.68 27.10
N LEU A 94 9.18 22.54 25.85
CA LEU A 94 8.30 21.44 25.44
C LEU A 94 8.98 20.08 25.58
N CYS A 95 10.23 19.94 25.10
CA CYS A 95 10.98 18.71 25.28
C CYS A 95 11.20 18.39 26.77
N LEU A 96 11.52 19.38 27.60
CA LEU A 96 11.68 19.17 29.04
C LEU A 96 10.36 18.73 29.69
N LEU A 97 9.24 19.37 29.33
CA LEU A 97 7.91 19.00 29.82
C LEU A 97 7.60 17.53 29.47
N PHE A 98 7.84 17.10 28.23
CA PHE A 98 7.58 15.73 27.80
C PHE A 98 8.54 14.72 28.42
N ALA A 99 9.77 15.15 28.71
CA ALA A 99 10.78 14.32 29.36
C ALA A 99 10.43 14.01 30.83
N VAL A 100 9.94 15.02 31.57
CA VAL A 100 9.63 14.89 33.02
C VAL A 100 8.18 14.48 33.29
N ALA A 101 7.27 14.80 32.38
CA ALA A 101 5.84 14.47 32.48
C ALA A 101 5.37 13.67 31.24
N PRO A 102 5.95 12.49 30.95
CA PRO A 102 5.52 11.65 29.85
C PRO A 102 4.07 11.17 30.03
N GLY A 103 3.54 11.21 31.26
CA GLY A 103 2.15 10.91 31.61
C GLY A 103 1.11 11.71 30.82
N LEU A 104 1.47 12.89 30.28
CA LEU A 104 0.62 13.68 29.39
C LEU A 104 0.21 12.94 28.10
N PHE A 105 0.94 11.88 27.73
CA PHE A 105 0.69 11.05 26.56
C PHE A 105 0.06 9.68 26.89
N GLN A 106 -0.35 9.45 28.14
CA GLN A 106 -1.10 8.24 28.51
C GLN A 106 -2.53 8.31 27.99
N ASN A 107 -2.71 7.96 26.72
CA ASN A 107 -4.02 7.78 26.11
C ASN A 107 -4.14 6.36 25.56
N TYR A 108 -5.20 5.67 25.96
CA TYR A 108 -5.58 4.38 25.42
C TYR A 108 -6.50 4.58 24.22
N THR A 109 -6.12 4.04 23.07
CA THR A 109 -6.95 4.05 21.87
C THR A 109 -8.03 2.97 21.96
N GLU A 110 -9.08 3.07 21.14
CA GLU A 110 -10.08 2.00 21.01
C GLU A 110 -9.43 0.66 20.60
N SER A 111 -8.40 0.72 19.75
CA SER A 111 -7.60 -0.44 19.37
C SER A 111 -6.90 -1.09 20.56
N ASP A 112 -6.35 -0.29 21.48
CA ASP A 112 -5.73 -0.80 22.69
C ASP A 112 -6.76 -1.56 23.54
N GLN A 113 -7.95 -0.98 23.72
CA GLN A 113 -9.04 -1.62 24.46
C GLN A 113 -9.48 -2.95 23.81
N GLN A 114 -9.56 -3.00 22.48
CA GLN A 114 -9.88 -4.24 21.76
C GLN A 114 -8.83 -5.32 21.98
N ILE A 115 -7.54 -4.98 21.89
CA ILE A 115 -6.45 -5.94 22.16
C ILE A 115 -6.53 -6.46 23.59
N PHE A 116 -6.74 -5.57 24.57
CA PHE A 116 -6.89 -5.99 25.96
C PHE A 116 -8.11 -6.89 26.18
N ASN A 117 -9.22 -6.61 25.50
CA ASN A 117 -10.41 -7.47 25.54
C ASN A 117 -10.15 -8.85 24.92
N MET A 118 -9.38 -8.94 23.83
CA MET A 118 -8.97 -10.23 23.25
C MET A 118 -8.09 -11.03 24.22
N ILE A 119 -7.10 -10.39 24.84
CA ILE A 119 -6.24 -11.03 25.85
C ILE A 119 -7.08 -11.52 27.02
N LYS A 120 -8.04 -10.70 27.48
CA LYS A 120 -8.99 -11.08 28.55
C LYS A 120 -9.82 -12.30 28.16
N GLN A 121 -10.28 -12.36 26.91
CA GLN A 121 -11.06 -13.50 26.42
C GLN A 121 -10.22 -14.79 26.34
N GLN A 122 -8.92 -14.67 26.09
CA GLN A 122 -8.01 -15.82 25.99
C GLN A 122 -7.50 -16.31 27.36
N LEU A 123 -7.25 -15.40 28.30
CA LEU A 123 -6.65 -15.70 29.61
C LEU A 123 -7.63 -15.65 30.79
N GLY A 124 -8.89 -15.25 30.55
CA GLY A 124 -9.92 -15.03 31.59
C GLY A 124 -9.75 -13.69 32.32
N GLU A 125 -8.56 -13.48 32.91
CA GLU A 125 -8.15 -12.20 33.51
C GLU A 125 -6.86 -11.69 32.86
N VAL A 126 -6.80 -10.38 32.63
CA VAL A 126 -5.56 -9.74 32.18
C VAL A 126 -4.73 -9.45 33.42
N PRO A 127 -3.51 -10.01 33.55
CA PRO A 127 -2.63 -9.68 34.67
C PRO A 127 -2.41 -8.16 34.72
N GLY A 128 -2.58 -7.53 35.88
CA GLY A 128 -2.39 -6.09 36.04
C GLY A 128 -0.99 -5.59 35.62
N SER A 129 0.00 -6.49 35.58
CA SER A 129 1.34 -6.25 35.06
C SER A 129 1.38 -5.94 33.56
N VAL A 130 0.42 -6.41 32.75
CA VAL A 130 0.40 -6.16 31.30
C VAL A 130 0.20 -4.67 31.04
N TYR A 131 -0.78 -4.04 31.68
CA TYR A 131 -1.03 -2.60 31.56
C TYR A 131 0.17 -1.79 32.07
N ALA A 132 0.68 -2.13 33.25
CA ALA A 132 1.81 -1.43 33.85
C ALA A 132 3.09 -1.52 32.98
N ASN A 133 3.35 -2.67 32.37
CA ASN A 133 4.50 -2.86 31.49
C ASN A 133 4.34 -2.12 30.16
N VAL A 134 3.15 -2.15 29.56
CA VAL A 134 2.85 -1.40 28.33
C VAL A 134 3.00 0.10 28.56
N ASP A 135 2.46 0.61 29.66
CA ASP A 135 2.59 2.01 30.04
C ASP A 135 4.04 2.38 30.32
N ALA A 136 4.77 1.57 31.10
CA ALA A 136 6.19 1.81 31.37
C ALA A 136 7.00 1.90 30.07
N ILE A 137 6.75 1.00 29.11
CA ILE A 137 7.41 1.03 27.81
C ILE A 137 7.04 2.30 27.03
N ARG A 138 5.75 2.59 26.84
CA ARG A 138 5.28 3.78 26.09
C ARG A 138 5.83 5.08 26.67
N LEU A 139 5.75 5.24 27.98
CA LEU A 139 6.23 6.44 28.66
C LEU A 139 7.75 6.57 28.62
N SER A 140 8.47 5.45 28.71
CA SER A 140 9.93 5.46 28.56
C SER A 140 10.35 5.92 27.17
N LEU A 141 9.62 5.52 26.11
CA LEU A 141 9.90 5.95 24.74
C LEU A 141 9.72 7.46 24.58
N VAL A 142 8.60 8.01 25.07
CA VAL A 142 8.33 9.46 25.03
C VAL A 142 9.42 10.23 25.80
N SER A 143 9.72 9.80 27.03
CA SER A 143 10.70 10.49 27.87
C SER A 143 12.11 10.46 27.27
N GLN A 144 12.56 9.30 26.77
CA GLN A 144 13.88 9.16 26.14
C GLN A 144 14.02 10.01 24.88
N ASP A 145 13.00 10.02 24.02
CA ASP A 145 13.03 10.82 22.80
C ASP A 145 12.96 12.33 23.09
N ALA A 146 12.24 12.72 24.14
CA ALA A 146 12.21 14.09 24.61
C ALA A 146 13.57 14.55 25.18
N TRP A 147 14.25 13.73 25.98
CA TRP A 147 15.61 14.01 26.48
C TRP A 147 16.64 14.13 25.36
N ARG A 148 16.59 13.22 24.38
CA ARG A 148 17.47 13.30 23.20
C ARG A 148 17.22 14.57 22.41
N SER A 149 15.96 14.88 22.12
CA SER A 149 15.58 16.09 21.36
C SER A 149 16.05 17.35 22.10
N LEU A 150 15.92 17.38 23.43
CA LEU A 150 16.43 18.47 24.26
C LEU A 150 17.96 18.61 24.12
N ALA A 151 18.71 17.51 24.16
CA ALA A 151 20.16 17.54 23.98
C ALA A 151 20.56 18.10 22.60
N VAL A 152 19.87 17.69 21.53
CA VAL A 152 20.10 18.20 20.16
C VAL A 152 19.82 19.70 20.08
N ILE A 153 18.71 20.17 20.68
CA ILE A 153 18.35 21.59 20.74
C ILE A 153 19.43 22.39 21.49
N VAL A 154 19.89 21.89 22.65
CA VAL A 154 20.91 22.56 23.47
C VAL A 154 22.25 22.64 22.74
N VAL A 155 22.70 21.54 22.12
CA VAL A 155 23.96 21.52 21.36
C VAL A 155 23.88 22.43 20.15
N GLY A 156 22.78 22.36 19.38
CA GLY A 156 22.55 23.25 18.23
C GLY A 156 22.52 24.73 18.64
N PHE A 157 21.84 25.05 19.75
CA PHE A 157 21.84 26.40 20.32
C PHE A 157 23.24 26.86 20.69
N ALA A 158 24.00 26.02 21.39
CA ALA A 158 25.34 26.35 21.87
C ALA A 158 26.29 26.67 20.70
N ILE A 159 26.26 25.88 19.62
CA ILE A 159 27.06 26.12 18.41
C ILE A 159 26.69 27.48 17.79
N ILE A 160 25.40 27.70 17.54
CA ILE A 160 24.91 28.94 16.92
C ILE A 160 25.21 30.15 17.80
N PHE A 161 24.96 30.06 19.10
CA PHE A 161 25.17 31.15 20.04
C PHE A 161 26.65 31.48 20.21
N ALA A 162 27.53 30.48 20.28
CA ALA A 162 28.98 30.68 20.37
C ALA A 162 29.53 31.39 19.13
N TYR A 163 29.01 31.08 17.95
CA TYR A 163 29.36 31.80 16.72
C TYR A 163 28.87 33.25 16.77
N LEU A 164 27.58 33.46 17.06
CA LEU A 164 26.96 34.80 17.09
C LEU A 164 27.56 35.73 18.16
N LYS A 165 28.11 35.17 19.25
CA LYS A 165 28.82 35.92 20.30
C LYS A 165 30.30 36.18 19.97
N GLY A 166 30.82 35.66 18.86
CA GLY A 166 32.23 35.77 18.51
C GLY A 166 33.17 34.94 19.39
N ILE A 167 32.64 33.94 20.12
CA ILE A 167 33.45 32.99 20.90
C ILE A 167 34.23 32.08 19.93
N MET A 168 33.58 31.68 18.83
CA MET A 168 34.24 30.96 17.73
C MET A 168 34.82 31.95 16.71
N LYS A 169 36.13 32.12 16.71
CA LYS A 169 36.87 32.93 15.72
C LYS A 169 37.18 32.12 14.46
N THR A 170 36.15 31.63 13.78
CA THR A 170 36.27 30.75 12.61
C THR A 170 35.44 31.24 11.43
N ASN A 171 35.75 30.72 10.23
CA ASN A 171 34.91 30.92 9.06
C ASN A 171 33.51 30.33 9.31
N VAL A 172 32.46 30.99 8.79
CA VAL A 172 31.05 30.56 8.86
C VAL A 172 30.82 29.11 8.41
N ALA A 173 31.69 28.57 7.55
CA ALA A 173 31.65 27.17 7.16
C ALA A 173 31.73 26.21 8.37
N VAL A 174 32.51 26.54 9.40
CA VAL A 174 32.72 25.68 10.58
C VAL A 174 31.42 25.48 11.39
N PRO A 175 30.73 26.53 11.88
CA PRO A 175 29.47 26.33 12.61
C PRO A 175 28.38 25.72 11.72
N VAL A 176 28.36 25.98 10.41
CA VAL A 176 27.42 25.33 9.47
C VAL A 176 27.66 23.82 9.42
N LEU A 177 28.91 23.39 9.26
CA LEU A 177 29.28 21.97 9.25
C LEU A 177 28.99 21.29 10.60
N LEU A 178 29.21 21.98 11.72
CA LEU A 178 28.88 21.45 13.05
C LEU A 178 27.37 21.27 13.22
N VAL A 179 26.55 22.24 12.81
CA VAL A 179 25.08 22.11 12.83
C VAL A 179 24.64 20.97 11.91
N ALA A 180 25.20 20.87 10.70
CA ALA A 180 24.91 19.77 9.78
C ALA A 180 25.29 18.40 10.38
N ALA A 181 26.43 18.30 11.06
CA ALA A 181 26.85 17.09 11.75
C ALA A 181 25.90 16.71 12.89
N VAL A 182 25.42 17.68 13.68
CA VAL A 182 24.42 17.44 14.73
C VAL A 182 23.13 16.87 14.14
N VAL A 183 22.63 17.47 13.06
CA VAL A 183 21.42 16.98 12.35
C VAL A 183 21.64 15.58 11.78
N LEU A 184 22.80 15.33 11.16
CA LEU A 184 23.13 14.03 10.58
C LEU A 184 23.23 12.95 11.66
N VAL A 185 23.91 13.23 12.77
CA VAL A 185 24.03 12.29 13.91
C VAL A 185 22.65 11.99 14.49
N ASP A 186 21.81 13.00 14.71
CA ASP A 186 20.45 12.80 15.22
C ASP A 186 19.64 11.91 14.27
N MET A 187 19.54 12.28 12.99
CA MET A 187 18.82 11.51 11.97
C MET A 187 19.36 10.09 11.82
N PHE A 188 20.68 9.90 11.82
CA PHE A 188 21.29 8.58 11.73
C PHE A 188 20.93 7.69 12.93
N THR A 189 20.96 8.24 14.16
CA THR A 189 20.61 7.47 15.36
C THR A 189 19.13 7.10 15.40
N VAL A 190 18.23 7.97 14.91
CA VAL A 190 16.80 7.67 14.75
C VAL A 190 16.60 6.57 13.72
N ASN A 191 17.15 6.76 12.51
CA ASN A 191 16.94 5.86 11.38
C ASN A 191 17.46 4.45 11.65
N LYS A 192 18.56 4.32 12.42
CA LYS A 192 19.11 3.02 12.83
C LYS A 192 18.16 2.19 13.71
N ARG A 193 17.15 2.80 14.34
CA ARG A 193 16.13 2.06 15.12
C ARG A 193 15.18 1.26 14.23
N TYR A 194 15.04 1.64 12.95
CA TYR A 194 14.12 0.98 12.02
C TYR A 194 14.68 -0.35 11.48
N ILE A 195 15.96 -0.37 11.12
CA ILE A 195 16.70 -1.58 10.75
C ILE A 195 17.94 -1.64 11.63
N ASP A 196 17.86 -2.40 12.71
CA ASP A 196 18.94 -2.57 13.65
C ASP A 196 19.62 -3.94 13.50
N LYS A 197 20.64 -4.19 14.32
CA LYS A 197 21.38 -5.46 14.33
C LYS A 197 20.52 -6.68 14.69
N TYR A 198 19.38 -6.48 15.35
CA TYR A 198 18.45 -7.55 15.74
C TYR A 198 17.40 -7.81 14.66
N SER A 199 17.24 -6.89 13.71
CA SER A 199 16.39 -7.06 12.53
C SER A 199 16.98 -8.07 11.53
N PHE A 200 18.27 -8.39 11.66
CA PHE A 200 18.95 -9.41 10.86
C PHE A 200 19.01 -10.72 11.65
N VAL A 201 18.25 -11.70 11.17
CA VAL A 201 18.25 -13.07 11.67
C VAL A 201 19.09 -13.94 10.74
N SER A 202 19.82 -14.92 11.29
CA SER A 202 20.55 -15.86 10.43
C SER A 202 19.55 -16.69 9.62
N LYS A 203 19.97 -17.20 8.44
CA LYS A 203 19.12 -18.10 7.64
C LYS A 203 18.62 -19.31 8.45
N TYR A 204 19.37 -19.71 9.49
CA TYR A 204 19.01 -20.79 10.41
C TYR A 204 17.93 -20.35 11.42
N ASP A 205 17.96 -19.11 11.91
CA ASP A 205 16.94 -18.60 12.84
C ASP A 205 15.60 -18.36 12.14
N VAL A 206 15.61 -17.96 10.86
CA VAL A 206 14.40 -17.85 10.02
C VAL A 206 13.72 -19.21 9.82
N ALA A 207 14.48 -20.30 9.82
CA ALA A 207 13.93 -21.65 9.61
C ALA A 207 12.92 -22.06 10.71
N SER A 208 13.02 -21.48 11.91
CA SER A 208 12.03 -21.70 12.99
C SER A 208 10.66 -21.05 12.73
N ALA A 209 10.60 -20.09 11.79
CA ALA A 209 9.36 -19.49 11.29
C ALA A 209 8.91 -20.12 9.96
N GLN A 210 9.31 -21.36 9.67
CA GLN A 210 8.74 -22.11 8.56
C GLN A 210 7.26 -22.33 8.83
N PHE A 211 6.42 -21.76 7.96
CA PHE A 211 5.06 -22.25 7.83
C PHE A 211 5.17 -23.72 7.46
N GLU A 212 4.76 -24.60 8.36
CA GLU A 212 4.72 -26.03 8.09
C GLU A 212 3.41 -26.36 7.36
N PRO A 213 3.45 -27.06 6.22
CA PRO A 213 2.24 -27.41 5.49
C PRO A 213 1.40 -28.36 6.34
N THR A 214 0.11 -28.04 6.49
CA THR A 214 -0.82 -28.92 7.18
C THR A 214 -1.07 -30.20 6.35
N GLN A 215 -1.73 -31.20 6.93
CA GLN A 215 -2.06 -32.42 6.17
C GLN A 215 -2.94 -32.11 4.95
N ALA A 216 -3.90 -31.17 5.09
CA ALA A 216 -4.68 -30.66 3.97
C ALA A 216 -3.81 -30.01 2.88
N ASP A 217 -2.82 -29.20 3.27
CA ASP A 217 -1.89 -28.57 2.32
C ASP A 217 -1.10 -29.63 1.54
N LYS A 218 -0.60 -30.66 2.24
CA LYS A 218 0.11 -31.78 1.61
C LYS A 218 -0.76 -32.53 0.59
N THR A 219 -2.04 -32.74 0.89
CA THR A 219 -2.98 -33.35 -0.05
C THR A 219 -3.18 -32.48 -1.29
N ILE A 220 -3.36 -31.17 -1.11
CA ILE A 220 -3.57 -30.24 -2.24
C ILE A 220 -2.31 -30.15 -3.12
N LEU A 221 -1.12 -30.12 -2.51
CA LEU A 221 0.17 -30.07 -3.22
C LEU A 221 0.47 -31.30 -4.09
N GLN A 222 -0.30 -32.38 -3.96
CA GLN A 222 -0.23 -33.53 -4.89
C GLN A 222 -0.88 -33.23 -6.25
N ASP A 223 -1.71 -32.18 -6.36
CA ASP A 223 -2.34 -31.77 -7.62
C ASP A 223 -1.33 -31.02 -8.51
N THR A 224 -0.89 -31.69 -9.57
CA THR A 224 0.10 -31.18 -10.55
C THR A 224 -0.51 -30.26 -11.60
N THR A 225 -1.80 -29.90 -11.48
CA THR A 225 -2.44 -28.94 -12.39
C THR A 225 -1.72 -27.60 -12.32
N GLN A 226 -1.34 -27.05 -13.47
CA GLN A 226 -0.49 -25.86 -13.59
C GLN A 226 -1.01 -24.62 -12.85
N ASN A 227 -2.33 -24.38 -12.87
CA ASN A 227 -2.93 -23.20 -12.28
C ASN A 227 -4.34 -23.50 -11.76
N TYR A 228 -4.56 -23.24 -10.47
CA TYR A 228 -5.82 -23.38 -9.77
C TYR A 228 -5.82 -22.52 -8.51
N ARG A 229 -7.00 -22.27 -7.94
CA ARG A 229 -7.16 -21.58 -6.66
C ARG A 229 -7.65 -22.51 -5.55
N VAL A 230 -7.31 -22.16 -4.31
CA VAL A 230 -7.72 -22.85 -3.09
C VAL A 230 -8.57 -21.92 -2.24
N LEU A 231 -9.73 -22.40 -1.81
CA LEU A 231 -10.54 -21.73 -0.79
C LEU A 231 -10.16 -22.27 0.59
N ASP A 232 -9.50 -21.45 1.40
CA ASP A 232 -9.25 -21.75 2.81
C ASP A 232 -10.40 -21.22 3.65
N VAL A 233 -11.21 -22.11 4.22
CA VAL A 233 -12.45 -21.73 4.92
C VAL A 233 -12.15 -21.13 6.29
N GLN A 234 -11.26 -21.75 7.06
CA GLN A 234 -10.88 -21.24 8.40
C GLN A 234 -9.92 -20.06 8.30
N GLY A 235 -9.01 -20.08 7.33
CA GLY A 235 -7.99 -19.08 7.10
C GLY A 235 -8.32 -18.05 6.02
N PHE A 236 -9.60 -17.83 5.69
CA PHE A 236 -10.00 -17.05 4.51
C PHE A 236 -9.36 -15.66 4.42
N GLY A 237 -9.18 -14.97 5.56
CA GLY A 237 -8.54 -13.64 5.62
C GLY A 237 -7.04 -13.67 5.96
N GLN A 238 -6.45 -14.84 6.15
CA GLN A 238 -5.08 -14.98 6.68
C GLN A 238 -4.04 -15.09 5.56
N PRO A 239 -2.80 -14.62 5.77
CA PRO A 239 -1.74 -14.70 4.77
C PRO A 239 -1.16 -16.12 4.61
N ASN A 240 -1.19 -16.95 5.67
CA ASN A 240 -0.42 -18.20 5.75
C ASN A 240 -0.68 -19.17 4.59
N SER A 241 -1.95 -19.38 4.23
CA SER A 241 -2.35 -20.31 3.16
C SER A 241 -1.79 -19.89 1.79
N SER A 242 -1.57 -18.58 1.61
CA SER A 242 -1.01 -18.02 0.37
C SER A 242 0.49 -18.31 0.18
N TYR A 243 1.17 -18.80 1.22
CA TYR A 243 2.55 -19.26 1.10
C TYR A 243 2.65 -20.54 0.26
N PHE A 244 1.65 -21.42 0.35
CA PHE A 244 1.64 -22.70 -0.37
C PHE A 244 0.75 -22.68 -1.61
N HIS A 245 -0.33 -21.89 -1.59
CA HIS A 245 -1.40 -21.98 -2.58
C HIS A 245 -1.78 -20.61 -3.13
N LYS A 246 -2.32 -20.58 -4.36
CA LYS A 246 -3.03 -19.39 -4.86
C LYS A 246 -4.41 -19.37 -4.20
N THR A 247 -4.62 -18.50 -3.21
CA THR A 247 -5.87 -18.50 -2.44
C THR A 247 -6.95 -17.66 -3.11
N VAL A 248 -8.21 -18.06 -2.96
CA VAL A 248 -9.38 -17.23 -3.33
C VAL A 248 -9.50 -16.04 -2.38
N GLY A 249 -9.20 -16.26 -1.09
CA GLY A 249 -9.17 -15.22 -0.07
C GLY A 249 -7.77 -14.61 0.07
N GLY A 250 -7.26 -14.65 1.30
CA GLY A 250 -5.96 -14.12 1.68
C GLY A 250 -5.98 -12.67 2.13
N TYR A 251 -4.97 -12.32 2.93
CA TYR A 251 -4.69 -10.94 3.30
C TYR A 251 -4.01 -10.20 2.14
N HIS A 252 -4.53 -9.04 1.78
CA HIS A 252 -3.86 -8.12 0.86
C HIS A 252 -4.19 -6.67 1.25
N ALA A 253 -3.17 -5.87 1.52
CA ALA A 253 -3.33 -4.49 2.03
C ALA A 253 -3.92 -3.50 1.00
N ALA A 254 -3.99 -3.88 -0.26
CA ALA A 254 -4.57 -3.09 -1.36
C ALA A 254 -5.51 -3.95 -2.21
N LYS A 255 -6.44 -4.66 -1.55
CA LYS A 255 -7.43 -5.50 -2.23
C LYS A 255 -8.39 -4.62 -3.05
N LEU A 256 -8.70 -5.02 -4.28
CA LEU A 256 -9.59 -4.27 -5.16
C LEU A 256 -11.01 -4.21 -4.57
N ALA A 257 -11.63 -3.03 -4.60
CA ALA A 257 -12.99 -2.83 -4.08
C ALA A 257 -13.99 -3.83 -4.68
N ARG A 258 -13.95 -4.05 -6.00
CA ARG A 258 -14.81 -5.04 -6.68
C ARG A 258 -14.59 -6.48 -6.18
N TYR A 259 -13.37 -6.82 -5.77
CA TYR A 259 -13.12 -8.15 -5.22
C TYR A 259 -13.66 -8.25 -3.79
N ASN A 260 -13.59 -7.16 -2.98
CA ASN A 260 -14.28 -7.10 -1.69
C ASN A 260 -15.80 -7.24 -1.86
N ASP A 261 -16.40 -6.53 -2.82
CA ASP A 261 -17.84 -6.67 -3.10
C ASP A 261 -18.21 -8.11 -3.49
N LEU A 262 -17.37 -8.79 -4.28
CA LEU A 262 -17.56 -10.21 -4.62
C LEU A 262 -17.42 -11.12 -3.39
N ILE A 263 -16.48 -10.83 -2.50
CA ILE A 263 -16.33 -11.55 -1.23
C ILE A 263 -17.60 -11.40 -0.39
N ASP A 264 -18.01 -10.16 -0.15
CA ASP A 264 -19.07 -9.83 0.80
C ASP A 264 -20.45 -10.24 0.30
N ARG A 265 -20.70 -10.10 -1.01
CA ARG A 265 -22.03 -10.33 -1.59
C ARG A 265 -22.20 -11.73 -2.18
N GLN A 266 -21.13 -12.45 -2.51
CA GLN A 266 -21.21 -13.75 -3.18
C GLN A 266 -20.45 -14.87 -2.45
N ILE A 267 -19.14 -14.70 -2.20
CA ILE A 267 -18.31 -15.78 -1.63
C ILE A 267 -18.71 -16.08 -0.19
N SER A 268 -19.00 -15.05 0.62
CA SER A 268 -19.49 -15.18 2.01
C SER A 268 -20.82 -15.95 2.12
N ARG A 269 -21.61 -15.95 1.03
CA ARG A 269 -22.89 -16.67 0.90
C ARG A 269 -22.71 -18.08 0.34
N ASN A 270 -21.48 -18.55 0.19
CA ASN A 270 -21.12 -19.85 -0.40
C ASN A 270 -21.66 -20.02 -1.84
N ASN A 271 -21.65 -18.97 -2.66
CA ASN A 271 -22.05 -19.07 -4.05
C ASN A 271 -21.03 -19.90 -4.85
N MET A 272 -21.35 -21.19 -5.06
CA MET A 272 -20.48 -22.12 -5.77
C MET A 272 -20.26 -21.75 -7.24
N GLN A 273 -21.19 -21.06 -7.91
CA GLN A 273 -21.00 -20.62 -9.30
C GLN A 273 -19.87 -19.58 -9.38
N VAL A 274 -19.81 -18.68 -8.40
CA VAL A 274 -18.72 -17.71 -8.26
C VAL A 274 -17.39 -18.39 -7.93
N LEU A 275 -17.38 -19.37 -7.02
CA LEU A 275 -16.16 -20.14 -6.71
C LEU A 275 -15.66 -20.94 -7.93
N ASN A 276 -16.57 -21.51 -8.71
CA ASN A 276 -16.26 -22.29 -9.91
C ASN A 276 -15.62 -21.44 -11.00
N MET A 277 -16.13 -20.22 -11.25
CA MET A 277 -15.58 -19.28 -12.23
C MET A 277 -14.22 -18.71 -11.81
N LEU A 278 -13.91 -18.68 -10.51
CA LEU A 278 -12.60 -18.33 -9.96
C LEU A 278 -11.60 -19.50 -10.01
N ASN A 279 -11.92 -20.59 -10.71
CA ASN A 279 -11.10 -21.80 -10.78
C ASN A 279 -10.71 -22.34 -9.40
N THR A 280 -11.66 -22.30 -8.45
CA THR A 280 -11.48 -22.83 -7.10
C THR A 280 -11.57 -24.35 -7.15
N ARG A 281 -10.42 -25.01 -7.25
CA ARG A 281 -10.34 -26.47 -7.43
C ARG A 281 -10.29 -27.25 -6.13
N TRP A 282 -9.83 -26.61 -5.05
CA TRP A 282 -9.73 -27.20 -3.73
C TRP A 282 -10.38 -26.31 -2.67
N VAL A 283 -11.10 -26.94 -1.75
CA VAL A 283 -11.64 -26.33 -0.54
C VAL A 283 -10.92 -26.95 0.65
N LYS A 284 -10.10 -26.16 1.33
CA LYS A 284 -9.44 -26.52 2.57
C LYS A 284 -10.39 -26.20 3.72
N VAL A 285 -10.99 -27.24 4.29
CA VAL A 285 -12.03 -27.14 5.33
C VAL A 285 -11.39 -26.85 6.68
N ASP A 286 -10.28 -27.52 6.97
CA ASP A 286 -9.49 -27.39 8.20
C ASP A 286 -8.03 -27.80 7.94
N ALA A 287 -7.21 -27.91 8.99
CA ALA A 287 -5.80 -28.30 8.87
C ALA A 287 -5.59 -29.72 8.29
N ASN A 288 -6.56 -30.63 8.42
CA ASN A 288 -6.44 -32.02 8.02
C ASN A 288 -7.23 -32.37 6.76
N THR A 289 -8.31 -31.64 6.50
CA THR A 289 -9.31 -31.98 5.48
C THR A 289 -9.27 -31.00 4.30
N ALA A 290 -9.01 -31.54 3.11
CA ALA A 290 -9.19 -30.85 1.83
C ALA A 290 -10.19 -31.61 0.95
N GLN A 291 -11.08 -30.87 0.30
CA GLN A 291 -12.09 -31.42 -0.61
C GLN A 291 -11.87 -30.86 -2.02
N ARG A 292 -11.89 -31.75 -3.02
CA ARG A 292 -11.79 -31.34 -4.42
C ARG A 292 -13.14 -30.83 -4.90
N ASN A 293 -13.13 -29.67 -5.54
CA ASN A 293 -14.29 -29.13 -6.26
C ASN A 293 -14.24 -29.58 -7.73
N PRO A 294 -15.08 -30.55 -8.15
CA PRO A 294 -15.07 -31.04 -9.52
C PRO A 294 -15.68 -30.05 -10.53
N ALA A 295 -16.42 -29.03 -10.05
CA ALA A 295 -17.13 -28.07 -10.88
C ALA A 295 -16.30 -26.82 -11.22
N ALA A 296 -15.03 -26.74 -10.80
CA ALA A 296 -14.14 -25.66 -11.19
C ALA A 296 -13.99 -25.58 -12.72
N LEU A 297 -14.18 -24.39 -13.29
CA LEU A 297 -14.26 -24.22 -14.76
C LEU A 297 -12.89 -24.15 -15.45
N GLY A 298 -11.80 -24.17 -14.69
CA GLY A 298 -10.45 -24.02 -15.23
C GLY A 298 -10.06 -22.55 -15.46
N ASN A 299 -8.94 -22.35 -16.16
CA ASN A 299 -8.35 -21.02 -16.34
C ASN A 299 -9.10 -20.15 -17.36
N ALA A 300 -9.84 -20.76 -18.28
CA ALA A 300 -10.68 -20.07 -19.25
C ALA A 300 -11.75 -21.02 -19.81
N TRP A 301 -12.87 -20.46 -20.29
CA TRP A 301 -13.93 -21.21 -20.97
C TRP A 301 -14.75 -20.30 -21.90
N PHE A 302 -15.45 -20.89 -22.87
CA PHE A 302 -16.43 -20.17 -23.70
C PHE A 302 -17.81 -20.19 -23.05
N VAL A 303 -18.55 -19.09 -23.17
CA VAL A 303 -19.95 -18.98 -22.70
C VAL A 303 -20.93 -19.01 -23.86
N ASP A 304 -22.12 -19.57 -23.62
CA ASP A 304 -23.16 -19.68 -24.64
C ASP A 304 -23.96 -18.39 -24.81
N SER A 305 -24.03 -17.59 -23.74
CA SER A 305 -24.82 -16.38 -23.68
C SER A 305 -24.10 -15.30 -22.87
N LEU A 306 -24.25 -14.05 -23.32
CA LEU A 306 -23.76 -12.86 -22.64
C LEU A 306 -24.90 -11.88 -22.49
N THR A 307 -25.21 -11.50 -21.25
CA THR A 307 -26.24 -10.50 -20.94
C THR A 307 -25.57 -9.17 -20.63
N PHE A 308 -26.00 -8.10 -21.28
CA PHE A 308 -25.57 -6.74 -20.93
C PHE A 308 -26.53 -6.09 -19.95
N VAL A 309 -25.98 -5.48 -18.91
CA VAL A 309 -26.74 -4.79 -17.86
C VAL A 309 -26.15 -3.41 -17.56
N LYS A 310 -26.95 -2.54 -16.93
CA LYS A 310 -26.52 -1.20 -16.56
C LYS A 310 -25.96 -1.18 -15.14
N GLY A 311 -24.66 -0.99 -15.02
CA GLY A 311 -23.99 -0.72 -13.75
C GLY A 311 -23.66 -1.95 -12.92
N ALA A 312 -22.79 -1.71 -11.94
CA ALA A 312 -22.16 -2.74 -11.12
C ALA A 312 -23.18 -3.52 -10.25
N ASP A 313 -24.22 -2.88 -9.72
CA ASP A 313 -25.23 -3.56 -8.90
C ASP A 313 -26.06 -4.56 -9.71
N ALA A 314 -26.37 -4.24 -10.98
CA ALA A 314 -27.08 -5.16 -11.86
C ALA A 314 -26.19 -6.35 -12.27
N GLU A 315 -24.90 -6.12 -12.53
CA GLU A 315 -23.92 -7.19 -12.74
C GLU A 315 -23.86 -8.12 -11.51
N MET A 316 -23.77 -7.55 -10.30
CA MET A 316 -23.69 -8.33 -9.06
C MET A 316 -24.96 -9.14 -8.79
N LYS A 317 -26.14 -8.55 -9.00
CA LYS A 317 -27.42 -9.23 -8.82
C LYS A 317 -27.61 -10.40 -9.79
N PHE A 318 -27.09 -10.30 -11.01
CA PHE A 318 -27.12 -11.42 -11.96
C PHE A 318 -26.38 -12.65 -11.43
N LEU A 319 -25.31 -12.45 -10.64
CA LEU A 319 -24.52 -13.55 -10.06
C LEU A 319 -25.29 -14.36 -9.01
N ASP A 320 -26.41 -13.85 -8.48
CA ASP A 320 -27.25 -14.59 -7.52
C ASP A 320 -27.88 -15.84 -8.18
N HIS A 321 -28.18 -15.76 -9.48
CA HIS A 321 -28.89 -16.80 -10.23
C HIS A 321 -28.35 -16.93 -11.66
N PHE A 322 -27.19 -17.56 -11.81
CA PHE A 322 -26.61 -17.84 -13.12
C PHE A 322 -25.87 -19.18 -13.13
N ASN A 323 -25.56 -19.66 -14.34
CA ASN A 323 -24.66 -20.79 -14.53
C ASN A 323 -23.36 -20.27 -15.16
N ALA A 324 -22.28 -20.27 -14.40
CA ALA A 324 -21.01 -19.68 -14.82
C ALA A 324 -20.40 -20.40 -16.05
N ALA A 325 -20.71 -21.67 -16.27
CA ALA A 325 -20.20 -22.45 -17.40
C ALA A 325 -20.83 -22.06 -18.74
N ASN A 326 -22.04 -21.48 -18.71
CA ASN A 326 -22.87 -21.27 -19.90
C ASN A 326 -23.27 -19.81 -20.11
N SER A 327 -23.26 -19.00 -19.06
CA SER A 327 -23.75 -17.62 -19.09
C SER A 327 -22.79 -16.67 -18.41
N ALA A 328 -22.67 -15.48 -18.97
CA ALA A 328 -21.96 -14.37 -18.37
C ALA A 328 -22.80 -13.10 -18.41
N VAL A 329 -22.45 -12.15 -17.55
CA VAL A 329 -23.00 -10.79 -17.53
C VAL A 329 -21.88 -9.79 -17.72
N ALA A 330 -22.14 -8.71 -18.47
CA ALA A 330 -21.22 -7.59 -18.60
C ALA A 330 -21.96 -6.26 -18.45
N ASP A 331 -21.26 -5.24 -18.00
CA ASP A 331 -21.73 -3.86 -18.10
C ASP A 331 -21.87 -3.43 -19.57
N GLU A 332 -22.90 -2.63 -19.89
CA GLU A 332 -23.18 -2.13 -21.25
C GLU A 332 -21.98 -1.44 -21.92
N GLN A 333 -21.05 -0.86 -21.14
CA GLN A 333 -19.84 -0.25 -21.70
C GLN A 333 -18.97 -1.25 -22.49
N PHE A 334 -19.03 -2.54 -22.16
CA PHE A 334 -18.25 -3.59 -22.84
C PHE A 334 -18.97 -4.17 -24.06
N LYS A 335 -20.16 -3.68 -24.41
CA LYS A 335 -20.95 -4.21 -25.53
C LYS A 335 -20.24 -4.09 -26.88
N ALA A 336 -19.56 -2.97 -27.11
CA ALA A 336 -18.79 -2.76 -28.34
C ALA A 336 -17.59 -3.72 -28.45
N VAL A 337 -16.96 -4.05 -27.32
CA VAL A 337 -15.75 -4.87 -27.24
C VAL A 337 -16.07 -6.36 -27.32
N LEU A 338 -17.08 -6.81 -26.57
CA LEU A 338 -17.42 -8.23 -26.44
C LEU A 338 -18.44 -8.71 -27.49
N GLY A 339 -19.24 -7.82 -28.07
CA GLY A 339 -20.26 -8.20 -29.04
C GLY A 339 -21.27 -9.20 -28.48
N ASN A 340 -21.67 -10.19 -29.28
CA ASN A 340 -22.60 -11.23 -28.87
C ASN A 340 -21.86 -12.54 -28.62
N ALA A 341 -22.24 -13.25 -27.55
CA ALA A 341 -21.81 -14.63 -27.35
C ALA A 341 -22.40 -15.54 -28.45
N VAL A 342 -21.62 -16.56 -28.80
CA VAL A 342 -22.02 -17.62 -29.72
C VAL A 342 -22.01 -18.94 -28.93
N PRO A 343 -23.09 -19.74 -28.96
CA PRO A 343 -23.14 -21.03 -28.27
C PRO A 343 -21.97 -21.93 -28.65
N LYS A 344 -21.32 -22.51 -27.63
CA LYS A 344 -20.16 -23.39 -27.83
C LYS A 344 -20.55 -24.63 -28.61
N THR A 345 -19.63 -25.09 -29.45
CA THR A 345 -19.77 -26.35 -30.21
C THR A 345 -19.00 -27.47 -29.50
N PRO A 346 -19.48 -28.73 -29.52
CA PRO A 346 -18.68 -29.85 -29.02
C PRO A 346 -17.30 -29.88 -29.68
N GLY A 347 -16.23 -29.85 -28.87
CA GLY A 347 -14.85 -29.75 -29.35
C GLY A 347 -14.20 -28.37 -29.18
N ASP A 348 -15.00 -27.32 -28.92
CA ASP A 348 -14.47 -26.01 -28.57
C ASP A 348 -13.70 -26.11 -27.24
N THR A 349 -12.49 -25.60 -27.22
CA THR A 349 -11.59 -25.65 -26.04
C THR A 349 -10.81 -24.36 -25.90
N ILE A 350 -10.50 -23.99 -24.67
CA ILE A 350 -9.55 -22.94 -24.36
C ILE A 350 -8.85 -23.30 -23.06
N TYR A 351 -7.53 -23.20 -23.03
CA TYR A 351 -6.74 -23.53 -21.85
C TYR A 351 -5.47 -22.71 -21.78
N GLU A 352 -5.00 -22.49 -20.56
CA GLU A 352 -3.75 -21.78 -20.31
C GLU A 352 -2.56 -22.67 -20.67
N THR A 353 -1.63 -22.13 -21.45
CA THR A 353 -0.39 -22.80 -21.84
C THR A 353 0.78 -22.38 -20.95
N THR A 354 0.84 -21.11 -20.53
CA THR A 354 1.88 -20.64 -19.59
C THR A 354 1.31 -19.62 -18.61
N TYR A 355 1.77 -19.68 -17.36
CA TYR A 355 1.41 -18.74 -16.30
C TYR A 355 2.66 -18.05 -15.74
N ALA A 356 2.63 -16.72 -15.72
CA ALA A 356 3.45 -15.86 -14.88
C ALA A 356 2.59 -14.68 -14.41
N PRO A 357 2.86 -14.08 -13.22
CA PRO A 357 2.04 -12.99 -12.68
C PRO A 357 1.83 -11.81 -13.64
N ASN A 358 2.81 -11.53 -14.51
CA ASN A 358 2.78 -10.45 -15.50
C ASN A 358 2.61 -10.94 -16.96
N ARG A 359 2.48 -12.25 -17.20
CA ARG A 359 2.34 -12.80 -18.56
C ARG A 359 1.56 -14.11 -18.55
N LEU A 360 0.45 -14.14 -19.28
CA LEU A 360 -0.39 -15.32 -19.44
C LEU A 360 -0.48 -15.66 -20.93
N THR A 361 -0.43 -16.95 -21.26
CA THR A 361 -0.67 -17.41 -22.63
C THR A 361 -1.70 -18.51 -22.64
N TYR A 362 -2.58 -18.49 -23.64
CA TYR A 362 -3.65 -19.47 -23.82
C TYR A 362 -3.66 -19.97 -25.26
N HIS A 363 -4.09 -21.21 -25.42
CA HIS A 363 -4.49 -21.77 -26.70
C HIS A 363 -6.01 -21.91 -26.71
N SER A 364 -6.65 -21.49 -27.80
CA SER A 364 -8.08 -21.68 -28.01
C SER A 364 -8.36 -22.32 -29.35
N HIS A 365 -9.31 -23.24 -29.38
CA HIS A 365 -9.94 -23.76 -30.58
C HIS A 365 -11.44 -23.53 -30.47
N SER A 366 -12.06 -22.89 -31.47
CA SER A 366 -13.52 -22.81 -31.54
C SER A 366 -14.02 -22.88 -32.97
N ALA A 367 -15.05 -23.70 -33.22
CA ALA A 367 -15.65 -23.84 -34.55
C ALA A 367 -16.34 -22.55 -35.04
N LYS A 368 -16.85 -21.72 -34.13
CA LYS A 368 -17.66 -20.53 -34.45
C LYS A 368 -17.13 -19.24 -33.83
N GLY A 369 -16.09 -19.33 -33.01
CA GLY A 369 -15.65 -18.24 -32.15
C GLY A 369 -16.68 -17.98 -31.04
N GLY A 370 -16.52 -16.87 -30.34
CA GLY A 370 -17.43 -16.45 -29.28
C GLY A 370 -16.72 -15.72 -28.15
N VAL A 371 -17.44 -15.54 -27.05
CA VAL A 371 -16.91 -14.86 -25.85
C VAL A 371 -16.20 -15.88 -24.98
N ALA A 372 -14.89 -15.72 -24.84
CA ALA A 372 -14.08 -16.45 -23.88
C ALA A 372 -14.00 -15.66 -22.57
N VAL A 373 -14.24 -16.34 -21.44
CA VAL A 373 -14.06 -15.82 -20.09
C VAL A 373 -12.77 -16.40 -19.53
N PHE A 374 -11.96 -15.56 -18.89
CA PHE A 374 -10.71 -15.96 -18.25
C PHE A 374 -10.87 -15.82 -16.75
N SER A 375 -10.41 -16.81 -15.98
CA SER A 375 -10.42 -16.82 -14.53
C SER A 375 -9.35 -15.89 -13.94
N GLU A 376 -9.25 -14.67 -14.46
CA GLU A 376 -8.30 -13.64 -14.08
C GLU A 376 -9.03 -12.34 -13.80
N VAL A 377 -8.61 -11.64 -12.74
CA VAL A 377 -9.26 -10.40 -12.33
C VAL A 377 -8.98 -9.32 -13.39
N TYR A 378 -10.06 -8.68 -13.86
CA TYR A 378 -10.02 -7.56 -14.78
C TYR A 378 -9.46 -6.33 -14.07
N PHE A 379 -8.39 -5.78 -14.65
CA PHE A 379 -7.77 -4.54 -14.22
C PHE A 379 -7.53 -3.70 -15.47
N PRO A 380 -8.15 -2.51 -15.60
CA PRO A 380 -8.20 -1.78 -16.86
C PRO A 380 -6.87 -1.12 -17.25
N TRP A 381 -5.86 -1.12 -16.36
CA TRP A 381 -4.60 -0.42 -16.59
C TRP A 381 -3.46 -1.42 -16.77
N GLY A 382 -2.64 -1.24 -17.82
CA GLY A 382 -1.37 -1.96 -18.00
C GLY A 382 -1.45 -3.34 -18.64
N TRP A 383 -2.62 -3.95 -18.79
CA TRP A 383 -2.74 -5.21 -19.54
C TRP A 383 -2.84 -4.95 -21.04
N GLN A 384 -1.90 -5.51 -21.81
CA GLN A 384 -1.94 -5.58 -23.26
C GLN A 384 -2.29 -6.99 -23.70
N VAL A 385 -3.19 -7.13 -24.66
CA VAL A 385 -3.67 -8.42 -25.14
C VAL A 385 -3.56 -8.54 -26.64
N THR A 386 -3.14 -9.72 -27.10
CA THR A 386 -3.06 -10.04 -28.53
C THR A 386 -3.69 -11.41 -28.83
N ILE A 387 -4.34 -11.52 -29.97
CA ILE A 387 -4.77 -12.78 -30.59
C ILE A 387 -3.94 -12.95 -31.87
N ASP A 388 -3.12 -14.00 -31.92
CA ASP A 388 -2.16 -14.26 -33.01
C ASP A 388 -1.24 -13.06 -33.33
N GLY A 389 -0.80 -12.37 -32.28
CA GLY A 389 0.05 -11.18 -32.38
C GLY A 389 -0.67 -9.89 -32.80
N LYS A 390 -1.98 -9.95 -33.11
CA LYS A 390 -2.79 -8.75 -33.37
C LYS A 390 -3.41 -8.23 -32.08
N PRO A 391 -3.38 -6.90 -31.82
CA PRO A 391 -4.01 -6.33 -30.63
C PRO A 391 -5.49 -6.69 -30.52
N ALA A 392 -5.92 -6.99 -29.29
CA ALA A 392 -7.31 -7.24 -28.93
C ALA A 392 -7.65 -6.49 -27.64
N GLU A 393 -8.92 -6.12 -27.48
CA GLU A 393 -9.39 -5.33 -26.34
C GLU A 393 -10.07 -6.22 -25.29
N LEU A 394 -9.71 -6.04 -24.02
CA LEU A 394 -10.28 -6.79 -22.90
C LEU A 394 -11.62 -6.21 -22.47
N GLY A 395 -12.63 -7.07 -22.37
CA GLY A 395 -13.86 -6.79 -21.65
C GLY A 395 -13.82 -7.29 -20.21
N ARG A 396 -14.78 -6.81 -19.40
CA ARG A 396 -15.09 -7.36 -18.07
C ARG A 396 -16.41 -8.11 -18.11
N VAL A 397 -16.43 -9.27 -17.47
CA VAL A 397 -17.64 -10.06 -17.24
C VAL A 397 -17.73 -10.52 -15.79
N ASN A 398 -18.92 -10.90 -15.37
CA ASN A 398 -19.22 -11.46 -14.05
C ASN A 398 -18.62 -10.61 -12.92
N TYR A 399 -18.76 -9.30 -13.06
CA TYR A 399 -18.33 -8.27 -12.12
C TYR A 399 -16.81 -8.10 -11.94
N VAL A 400 -16.01 -9.17 -12.07
CA VAL A 400 -14.56 -9.15 -11.80
C VAL A 400 -13.67 -9.80 -12.87
N LEU A 401 -14.20 -10.65 -13.76
CA LEU A 401 -13.37 -11.48 -14.64
C LEU A 401 -13.08 -10.80 -15.97
N ARG A 402 -11.98 -11.20 -16.61
CA ARG A 402 -11.62 -10.80 -17.98
C ARG A 402 -12.42 -11.59 -19.00
N ALA A 403 -12.73 -10.96 -20.14
CA ALA A 403 -13.30 -11.62 -21.30
C ALA A 403 -12.74 -11.08 -22.61
N LEU A 404 -12.76 -11.91 -23.66
CA LEU A 404 -12.40 -11.56 -25.02
C LEU A 404 -13.42 -12.14 -26.01
N GLN A 405 -13.68 -11.39 -27.08
CA GLN A 405 -14.30 -11.95 -28.28
C GLN A 405 -13.21 -12.65 -29.10
N VAL A 406 -13.24 -13.98 -29.15
CA VAL A 406 -12.27 -14.81 -29.87
C VAL A 406 -12.87 -15.23 -31.22
N PRO A 407 -12.15 -15.09 -32.34
CA PRO A 407 -12.62 -15.56 -33.65
C PRO A 407 -12.73 -17.08 -33.73
N ALA A 408 -13.34 -17.57 -34.81
CA ALA A 408 -13.38 -18.99 -35.13
C ALA A 408 -12.02 -19.49 -35.62
N GLY A 409 -11.64 -20.70 -35.21
CA GLY A 409 -10.38 -21.36 -35.55
C GLY A 409 -9.50 -21.62 -34.33
N ASP A 410 -8.25 -21.93 -34.62
CA ASP A 410 -7.18 -22.10 -33.64
C ASP A 410 -6.44 -20.78 -33.46
N HIS A 411 -6.31 -20.33 -32.22
CA HIS A 411 -5.69 -19.06 -31.88
C HIS A 411 -4.79 -19.16 -30.66
N LYS A 412 -3.71 -18.37 -30.70
CA LYS A 412 -2.86 -18.09 -29.56
C LYS A 412 -3.24 -16.75 -28.97
N ILE A 413 -3.58 -16.75 -27.68
CA ILE A 413 -3.92 -15.53 -26.93
C ILE A 413 -2.77 -15.25 -25.96
N GLU A 414 -2.24 -14.03 -25.98
CA GLU A 414 -1.22 -13.58 -25.04
C GLU A 414 -1.70 -12.34 -24.29
N MET A 415 -1.54 -12.34 -22.97
CA MET A 415 -1.80 -11.19 -22.09
C MET A 415 -0.51 -10.82 -21.38
N LYS A 416 -0.06 -9.56 -21.48
CA LYS A 416 1.14 -9.05 -20.82
C LYS A 416 0.80 -7.83 -19.98
N PHE A 417 1.38 -7.73 -18.79
CA PHE A 417 1.22 -6.58 -17.91
C PHE A 417 2.44 -5.65 -18.04
N GLU A 418 2.28 -4.60 -18.85
CA GLU A 418 3.31 -3.62 -19.22
C GLU A 418 2.71 -2.20 -19.10
N PRO A 419 2.60 -1.66 -17.86
CA PRO A 419 2.03 -0.33 -17.62
C PRO A 419 3.00 0.80 -17.99
N GLU A 420 2.64 1.59 -19.00
CA GLU A 420 3.43 2.72 -19.52
C GLU A 420 3.84 3.75 -18.45
N GLN A 421 3.02 3.93 -17.42
CA GLN A 421 3.29 4.90 -16.34
C GLN A 421 4.52 4.50 -15.52
N VAL A 422 4.78 3.20 -15.35
CA VAL A 422 5.94 2.72 -14.58
C VAL A 422 7.23 3.01 -15.33
N GLU A 423 7.25 2.76 -16.64
CA GLU A 423 8.42 3.04 -17.48
C GLU A 423 8.74 4.53 -17.54
N SER A 424 7.70 5.37 -17.66
CA SER A 424 7.86 6.82 -17.70
C SER A 424 8.38 7.37 -16.36
N ALA A 425 7.83 6.91 -15.24
CA ALA A 425 8.23 7.35 -13.91
C ALA A 425 9.66 6.91 -13.56
N ASP A 426 10.03 5.67 -13.90
CA ASP A 426 11.38 5.15 -13.70
C ASP A 426 12.42 5.96 -14.51
N SER A 427 12.09 6.26 -15.76
CA SER A 427 12.94 7.11 -16.63
C SER A 427 13.12 8.52 -16.04
N ALA A 428 12.03 9.15 -15.59
CA ALA A 428 12.09 10.47 -14.98
C ALA A 428 12.90 10.48 -13.67
N ALA A 429 12.74 9.45 -12.82
CA ALA A 429 13.49 9.29 -11.59
C ALA A 429 14.99 9.16 -11.85
N LYS A 430 15.39 8.35 -12.84
CA LYS A 430 16.79 8.19 -13.25
C LYS A 430 17.39 9.52 -13.72
N VAL A 431 16.67 10.29 -14.54
CA VAL A 431 17.10 11.62 -15.00
C VAL A 431 17.26 12.58 -13.83
N ALA A 432 16.29 12.65 -12.91
CA ALA A 432 16.36 13.51 -11.74
C ALA A 432 17.57 13.18 -10.85
N ILE A 433 17.83 11.89 -10.60
CA ILE A 433 19.00 11.44 -9.83
C ILE A 433 20.30 11.85 -10.52
N MET A 434 20.41 11.65 -11.83
CA MET A 434 21.59 12.07 -12.60
C MET A 434 21.83 13.58 -12.50
N LEU A 435 20.77 14.38 -12.64
CA LEU A 435 20.86 15.85 -12.50
C LEU A 435 21.30 16.28 -11.10
N ILE A 436 20.84 15.60 -10.05
CA ILE A 436 21.29 15.86 -8.68
C ILE A 436 22.79 15.61 -8.55
N PHE A 437 23.29 14.47 -9.04
CA PHE A 437 24.73 14.18 -8.99
C PHE A 437 25.56 15.17 -9.79
N VAL A 438 25.09 15.57 -10.99
CA VAL A 438 25.76 16.59 -11.80
C VAL A 438 25.79 17.94 -11.07
N ALA A 439 24.69 18.34 -10.43
CA ALA A 439 24.64 19.58 -9.66
C ALA A 439 25.58 19.56 -8.45
N VAL A 440 25.71 18.41 -7.77
CA VAL A 440 26.66 18.24 -6.66
C VAL A 440 28.11 18.28 -7.13
N ILE A 441 28.43 17.76 -8.32
CA ILE A 441 29.79 17.83 -8.89
C ILE A 441 30.12 19.25 -9.37
N ALA A 442 29.13 19.99 -9.84
CA ALA A 442 29.31 21.34 -10.36
C ALA A 442 29.39 22.44 -9.27
N ALA A 443 28.86 22.17 -8.08
CA ALA A 443 28.90 23.04 -6.91
C ALA A 443 30.18 22.81 -6.08
#